data_AF-A0A4R8W7C5-F1
#
_entry.id   AF-A0A4R8W7C5-F1
#
_cell.length_a   1.000
_cell.length_b   1.000
_cell.length_c   1.000
_cell.angle_alpha   90.00
_cell.angle_beta   90.00
_cell.angle_gamma   90.00
#
_symmetry.space_group_name_H-M   'P 1'
#
loop_
_entity.id
_entity.type
_entity.pdbx_description
1 polymer ?
#
loop_
_entity_poly.entity_id
_entity_poly.type
_entity_poly.pdbx_seq_one_letter_code
_entity_poly.pdbx_strand_id
1 'polypeptide(L)'
;MLNMLATLAEYERELITERVHAGITAARQGGTKFGRPLSDPVVVADKLKLVTEARAKGRTAEDAAKLVGWSRATLYRHQQALAARESTTV
;
A
#
# COMPACT_ATOMS: atom_id res chain seq x y z
N MET A 1 -17.44 39.52 17.28
CA MET A 1 -18.14 38.26 17.65
C MET A 1 -17.80 37.13 16.69
N LEU A 2 -17.94 37.31 15.37
CA LEU A 2 -17.60 36.26 14.38
C LEU A 2 -16.14 35.77 14.49
N ASN A 3 -15.18 36.69 14.61
CA ASN A 3 -13.75 36.33 14.67
C ASN A 3 -13.39 35.53 15.93
N MET A 4 -14.02 35.82 17.08
CA MET A 4 -13.77 35.10 18.33
C MET A 4 -14.29 33.65 18.24
N LEU A 5 -15.44 33.46 17.61
CA LEU A 5 -15.99 32.13 17.37
C LEU A 5 -15.16 31.35 16.34
N ALA A 6 -14.63 32.04 15.33
CA ALA A 6 -13.70 31.44 14.36
C ALA A 6 -12.41 30.97 15.03
N THR A 7 -11.78 31.80 15.87
CA THR A 7 -10.57 31.41 16.61
C THR A 7 -10.82 30.24 17.56
N LEU A 8 -11.99 30.18 18.19
CA LEU A 8 -12.35 29.05 19.05
C LEU A 8 -12.53 27.77 18.24
N ALA A 9 -13.20 27.85 17.08
CA ALA A 9 -13.40 26.70 16.20
C ALA A 9 -12.07 26.16 15.63
N GLU A 10 -11.12 27.03 15.33
CA GLU A 10 -9.77 26.64 14.92
C GLU A 10 -9.02 25.93 16.04
N TYR A 11 -9.07 26.48 17.27
CA TYR A 11 -8.47 25.86 18.45
C TYR A 11 -9.04 24.46 18.74
N GLU A 12 -10.36 24.29 18.67
CA GLU A 12 -10.99 22.98 18.86
C GLU A 12 -10.56 21.97 17.79
N ARG A 13 -10.43 22.41 16.52
CA ARG A 13 -9.93 21.55 15.43
C ARG A 13 -8.48 21.12 15.66
N GLU A 14 -7.64 22.02 16.16
CA GLU A 14 -6.25 21.73 16.49
C GLU A 14 -6.16 20.69 17.60
N LEU A 15 -6.90 20.87 18.70
CA LEU A 15 -6.98 19.89 19.80
C LEU A 15 -7.45 18.50 19.34
N ILE A 16 -8.44 18.44 18.45
CA ILE A 16 -8.90 17.15 17.88
C ILE A 16 -7.77 16.50 17.07
N THR A 17 -7.05 17.29 16.27
CA THR A 17 -5.95 16.81 15.43
C THR A 17 -4.80 16.26 16.28
N GLU A 18 -4.41 16.99 17.32
CA GLU A 18 -3.39 16.55 18.29
C GLU A 18 -3.77 15.21 18.93
N ARG A 19 -5.02 15.08 19.38
CA ARG A 19 -5.53 13.85 19.99
C ARG A 19 -5.51 12.67 19.02
N VAL A 20 -5.91 12.88 17.76
CA VAL A 20 -5.86 11.84 16.73
C VAL A 20 -4.42 11.41 16.46
N HIS A 21 -3.48 12.34 16.35
CA HIS A 21 -2.06 12.03 16.15
C HIS A 21 -1.45 11.27 17.33
N ALA A 22 -1.79 11.65 18.56
CA ALA A 22 -1.37 10.92 19.76
C ALA A 22 -1.88 9.47 19.73
N GLY A 23 -3.16 9.27 19.38
CA GLY A 23 -3.76 7.93 19.25
C GLY A 23 -3.12 7.09 18.14
N ILE A 24 -2.88 7.67 16.95
CA ILE A 24 -2.19 6.99 15.85
C ILE A 24 -0.78 6.58 16.27
N THR A 25 -0.07 7.44 16.99
CA THR A 25 1.29 7.17 17.48
C THR A 25 1.30 6.01 18.46
N ALA A 26 0.41 6.02 19.46
CA ALA A 26 0.27 4.93 20.41
C ALA A 26 -0.09 3.60 19.71
N ALA A 27 -1.01 3.62 18.75
CA ALA A 27 -1.37 2.43 17.99
C ALA A 27 -0.22 1.90 17.13
N ARG A 28 0.57 2.78 16.49
CA ARG A 28 1.79 2.39 15.76
C ARG A 28 2.82 1.75 16.68
N GLN A 29 3.04 2.29 17.88
CA GLN A 29 3.92 1.70 18.90
C GLN A 29 3.43 0.32 19.34
N GLY A 30 2.11 0.13 19.42
CA GLY A 30 1.48 -1.18 19.65
C GLY A 30 1.54 -2.14 18.44
N GLY A 31 2.19 -1.78 17.33
CA GLY A 31 2.35 -2.61 16.15
C GLY A 31 1.18 -2.59 15.17
N THR A 32 0.23 -1.66 15.34
CA THR A 32 -0.91 -1.52 14.41
C THR A 32 -0.42 -1.10 13.03
N LYS A 33 -0.71 -1.92 12.02
CA LYS A 33 -0.43 -1.60 10.61
C LYS A 33 -1.63 -0.85 10.03
N PHE A 34 -1.43 0.44 9.77
CA PHE A 34 -2.42 1.30 9.14
C PHE A 34 -2.42 1.17 7.62
N GLY A 35 -3.52 1.57 7.00
CA GLY A 35 -3.69 1.58 5.54
C GLY A 35 -4.31 0.30 5.01
N ARG A 36 -4.32 0.17 3.68
CA ARG A 36 -4.88 -1.02 3.02
C ARG A 36 -4.00 -2.25 3.35
N PRO A 37 -4.59 -3.39 3.75
CA PRO A 37 -3.83 -4.63 3.93
C PRO A 37 -3.03 -4.97 2.67
N LEU A 38 -1.78 -5.39 2.86
CA LEU A 38 -0.97 -5.88 1.75
C LEU A 38 -1.60 -7.16 1.20
N SER A 39 -1.49 -7.36 -0.11
CA SER A 39 -1.84 -8.62 -0.75
C SER A 39 -1.02 -9.76 -0.14
N ASP A 40 -1.66 -10.92 0.01
CA ASP A 40 -1.02 -12.14 0.51
C ASP A 40 0.25 -12.47 -0.32
N PRO A 41 1.44 -12.54 0.31
CA PRO A 41 2.69 -12.84 -0.39
C PRO A 41 2.67 -14.15 -1.18
N VAL A 42 1.98 -15.18 -0.67
CA VAL A 42 1.91 -16.50 -1.33
C VAL A 42 1.11 -16.37 -2.63
N VAL A 43 -0.06 -15.74 -2.55
CA VAL A 43 -0.92 -15.49 -3.71
C VAL A 43 -0.21 -14.62 -4.75
N VAL A 44 0.56 -13.62 -4.31
CA VAL A 44 1.36 -12.77 -5.21
C VAL A 44 2.44 -13.59 -5.91
N ALA A 45 3.15 -14.47 -5.20
CA ALA A 45 4.19 -15.31 -5.78
C ALA A 45 3.63 -16.27 -6.84
N ASP A 46 2.50 -16.92 -6.56
CA ASP A 46 1.87 -17.85 -7.50
C ASP A 46 1.34 -17.12 -8.75
N LYS A 47 0.74 -15.94 -8.57
CA LYS A 47 0.35 -15.08 -9.70
C LYS A 47 1.55 -14.63 -10.53
N LEU A 48 2.67 -14.29 -9.90
CA LEU A 48 3.90 -13.92 -10.61
C LEU A 48 4.45 -15.08 -11.45
N LYS A 49 4.40 -16.32 -10.96
CA LYS A 49 4.79 -17.51 -11.76
C LYS A 49 3.91 -17.65 -13.00
N LEU A 50 2.59 -17.60 -12.84
CA LEU A 50 1.64 -17.70 -13.96
C LEU A 50 1.85 -16.59 -15.00
N VAL A 51 2.08 -15.35 -14.54
CA VAL A 51 2.39 -14.22 -15.43
C VAL A 51 3.72 -14.45 -16.16
N THR A 52 4.74 -14.95 -15.48
CA THR A 52 6.06 -15.22 -16.07
C THR A 52 5.97 -16.28 -17.16
N GLU A 53 5.23 -17.36 -16.93
CA GLU A 53 4.96 -18.38 -17.95
C GLU A 53 4.20 -17.81 -19.16
N ALA A 54 3.19 -16.97 -18.91
CA ALA A 54 2.44 -16.31 -19.97
C ALA A 54 3.33 -15.37 -20.82
N ARG A 55 4.28 -14.68 -20.18
CA ARG A 55 5.28 -13.83 -20.85
C ARG A 55 6.25 -14.66 -21.68
N ALA A 56 6.70 -15.81 -21.17
CA ALA A 56 7.55 -16.74 -21.92
C ALA A 56 6.85 -17.30 -23.17
N LYS A 57 5.52 -17.47 -23.11
CA LYS A 57 4.68 -17.85 -24.26
C LYS A 57 4.40 -16.69 -25.25
N GLY A 58 5.04 -15.54 -25.07
CA GLY A 58 4.97 -14.40 -25.99
C GLY A 58 3.84 -13.40 -25.73
N ARG A 59 3.04 -13.56 -24.66
CA ARG A 59 2.00 -12.57 -24.33
C ARG A 59 2.62 -11.23 -23.91
N THR A 60 1.93 -10.13 -24.18
CA THR A 60 2.35 -8.81 -23.69
C THR A 60 2.28 -8.73 -22.16
N ALA A 61 2.98 -7.75 -21.56
CA ALA A 61 2.91 -7.52 -20.11
C ALA A 61 1.50 -7.17 -19.63
N GLU A 62 0.73 -6.47 -20.47
CA GLU A 62 -0.64 -6.11 -20.16
C GLU A 62 -1.56 -7.33 -20.19
N ASP A 63 -1.49 -8.14 -21.25
CA ASP A 63 -2.33 -9.33 -21.38
C ASP A 63 -2.02 -10.34 -20.30
N ALA A 64 -0.73 -10.54 -19.99
CA ALA A 64 -0.32 -11.46 -18.93
C ALA A 64 -0.80 -10.99 -17.55
N ALA A 65 -0.73 -9.68 -17.25
CA ALA A 65 -1.25 -9.13 -15.99
C ALA A 65 -2.77 -9.28 -15.86
N LYS A 66 -3.52 -9.11 -16.96
CA LYS A 66 -4.98 -9.27 -16.97
C LYS A 66 -5.41 -10.69 -16.58
N LEU A 67 -4.63 -11.72 -16.91
CA LEU A 67 -4.92 -13.12 -16.54
C LEU A 67 -5.06 -13.34 -15.03
N VAL A 68 -4.32 -12.57 -14.24
CA VAL A 68 -4.31 -12.67 -12.77
C VAL A 68 -5.11 -11.56 -12.09
N GLY A 69 -5.85 -10.77 -12.87
CA GLY A 69 -6.66 -9.65 -12.40
C GLY A 69 -5.84 -8.42 -11.99
N TRP A 70 -4.65 -8.24 -12.56
CA TRP A 70 -3.77 -7.10 -12.27
C TRP A 70 -3.73 -6.10 -13.42
N SER A 71 -3.53 -4.83 -13.07
CA SER A 71 -3.06 -3.83 -14.02
C SER A 71 -1.58 -4.05 -14.33
N ARG A 72 -1.12 -3.56 -15.48
CA ARG A 72 0.30 -3.57 -15.86
C ARG A 72 1.20 -2.94 -14.78
N ALA A 73 0.75 -1.84 -14.17
CA ALA A 73 1.47 -1.18 -13.08
C ALA A 73 1.58 -2.05 -11.82
N THR A 74 0.52 -2.82 -11.50
CA THR A 74 0.51 -3.73 -10.35
C THR A 74 1.50 -4.88 -10.54
N LEU A 75 1.58 -5.43 -11.76
CA LEU A 75 2.58 -6.43 -12.12
C LEU A 75 4.00 -5.90 -11.87
N TYR A 76 4.35 -4.74 -12.44
CA TYR A 76 5.70 -4.19 -12.27
C TYR A 76 6.04 -3.87 -10.82
N ARG A 77 5.09 -3.36 -10.04
CA ARG A 77 5.29 -3.13 -8.60
C ARG A 77 5.60 -4.43 -7.85
N HIS A 78 4.90 -5.53 -8.17
CA HIS A 78 5.19 -6.82 -7.56
C HIS A 78 6.54 -7.40 -7.99
N GLN A 79 6.95 -7.23 -9.25
CA GLN A 79 8.27 -7.63 -9.73
C GLN A 79 9.41 -6.84 -9.05
N GLN A 80 9.27 -5.52 -8.93
CA GLN A 80 10.24 -4.68 -8.22
C GLN A 80 10.32 -5.06 -6.73
N ALA A 81 9.18 -5.29 -6.08
CA ALA A 81 9.14 -5.71 -4.69
C ALA A 81 9.78 -7.09 -4.48
N LEU A 82 9.66 -8.01 -5.44
CA LEU A 82 10.34 -9.30 -5.40
C LEU A 82 11.87 -9.13 -5.53
N ALA A 83 12.32 -8.37 -6.55
CA ALA A 83 13.74 -8.11 -6.76
C ALA A 83 14.41 -7.44 -5.54
N ALA A 84 13.74 -6.46 -4.93
CA ALA A 84 14.25 -5.80 -3.72
C ALA A 84 14.43 -6.77 -2.54
N ARG A 85 13.58 -7.79 -2.40
CA ARG A 85 13.71 -8.82 -1.35
C ARG A 85 14.89 -9.75 -1.62
N GLU A 86 15.08 -10.15 -2.87
CA GLU A 86 16.21 -10.98 -3.29
C GLU A 86 17.55 -10.26 -3.05
N SER A 87 17.65 -8.97 -3.38
CA SER A 87 18.84 -8.15 -3.11
C SER A 87 19.15 -7.96 -1.62
N THR A 88 18.16 -8.04 -0.73
CA THR A 88 18.37 -7.86 0.72
C THR A 88 18.85 -9.16 1.39
N THR A 89 18.71 -10.29 0.71
CA THR A 89 19.04 -11.63 1.26
C THR A 89 20.48 -12.06 0.93
N VAL A 90 21.18 -11.30 0.07
CA VAL A 90 22.61 -11.49 -0.30
C VAL A 90 23.46 -10.50 0.50
#